data_AF-A0A919NEG9-F1
#
_entry.id   AF-A0A919NEG9-F1
#
_cell.length_a   1.000
_cell.length_b   1.000
_cell.length_c   1.000
_cell.angle_alpha   90.00
_cell.angle_beta   90.00
_cell.angle_gamma   90.00
#
_symmetry.space_group_name_H-M   'P 1'
#
loop_
_entity.id
_entity.type
_entity.pdbx_description
1 polymer ?
#
loop_
_entity_poly.entity_id
_entity_poly.type
_entity_poly.pdbx_seq_one_letter_code
_entity_poly.pdbx_strand_id
1 'polypeptide(L)'
;MTGNPLVARSTDSTTGYTGLGLIEDAADITNGIRNHSWIDPTLGSLGAGLDTLSVTIDPLGTLASWGAAWLMEHVEPLRQPLDRLAGNADQIAAHATTWANVAAFTEQAHQQYTDRLHTEVNDWFGASGDAYHRHADAHLHVMATLSTAAHGISYAVEGAGLLVALVRGIVRDLIAEFIGTLAARLPQWLAEEGLTLGLATPAVAGQVATLVATWVNKIQHFIRALLDSLRRLHPKLDQLADIFTRLRTQTHTLARTNPTNPATSEFRPDFPRGADFIDNGDGISERAAQAYRRIRNSPQDTPTVAANTGIDPRIIEGMRQNLFVQQHDVPLGPNRVERGYFTPEETIADLWDSAAQGTLSPARVAEFRNLAAHEYVENKLMEAGLPYRSAHPAAFDADGDRIVHRDHPGAHDLAPHQYKPRAPLEHWRMFDLDGSGLRFADDLSNLDEVVDAALRGLRR
;
A
#
# COMPACT_ATOMS: atom_id res chain seq x y z
N MET A 1 26.03 9.80 -36.89
CA MET A 1 24.59 10.11 -37.00
C MET A 1 24.15 10.73 -35.69
N THR A 2 23.36 11.81 -35.71
CA THR A 2 22.92 12.54 -34.52
C THR A 2 21.55 12.03 -34.05
N GLY A 3 21.42 11.75 -32.74
CA GLY A 3 20.15 11.34 -32.14
C GLY A 3 19.21 12.53 -31.91
N ASN A 4 17.90 12.29 -31.95
CA ASN A 4 16.87 13.30 -31.70
C ASN A 4 16.72 13.56 -30.17
N PRO A 5 16.90 14.80 -29.66
CA PRO A 5 16.74 15.10 -28.23
C PRO A 5 15.28 15.09 -27.73
N LEU A 6 14.29 14.92 -28.62
CA LEU A 6 12.85 14.89 -28.27
C LEU A 6 12.28 13.47 -28.09
N VAL A 7 13.14 12.44 -28.04
CA VAL A 7 12.72 11.04 -27.79
C VAL A 7 13.34 10.56 -26.49
N ALA A 8 12.55 10.57 -25.41
CA ALA A 8 12.90 9.85 -24.20
C ALA A 8 13.01 8.35 -24.51
N ARG A 9 14.09 7.70 -24.05
CA ARG A 9 14.13 6.23 -23.99
C ARG A 9 13.23 5.79 -22.84
N SER A 10 12.58 4.64 -22.99
CA SER A 10 11.90 3.97 -21.88
C SER A 10 12.91 3.69 -20.76
N THR A 11 12.64 4.21 -19.57
CA THR A 11 13.38 3.86 -18.35
C THR A 11 12.71 2.64 -17.74
N ASP A 12 13.35 1.47 -17.81
CA ASP A 12 12.90 0.29 -17.08
C ASP A 12 13.11 0.53 -15.58
N SER A 13 12.01 0.79 -14.85
CA SER A 13 12.02 1.16 -13.43
C SER A 13 12.04 -0.04 -12.48
N THR A 14 12.59 -1.19 -12.91
CA THR A 14 12.59 -2.44 -12.15
C THR A 14 13.96 -3.12 -12.20
N THR A 15 14.84 -2.77 -11.25
CA THR A 15 16.01 -3.57 -10.86
C THR A 15 16.38 -3.27 -9.41
N GLY A 16 16.19 -4.23 -8.51
CA GLY A 16 16.43 -4.09 -7.07
C GLY A 16 15.33 -4.73 -6.23
N TYR A 17 15.47 -6.03 -5.96
CA TYR A 17 14.49 -6.90 -5.28
C TYR A 17 13.09 -7.01 -5.95
N THR A 18 12.61 -8.25 -6.13
CA THR A 18 11.35 -8.55 -6.86
C THR A 18 10.32 -9.29 -5.98
N GLY A 19 10.22 -8.96 -4.69
CA GLY A 19 9.54 -9.78 -3.68
C GLY A 19 8.84 -9.17 -2.45
N LEU A 20 8.70 -7.87 -2.07
CA LEU A 20 9.22 -6.52 -2.38
C LEU A 20 10.22 -6.28 -3.50
N GLY A 21 9.97 -5.43 -4.50
CA GLY A 21 8.87 -4.45 -4.61
C GLY A 21 7.47 -5.00 -4.94
N LEU A 22 7.33 -6.30 -5.25
CA LEU A 22 6.04 -6.85 -5.71
C LEU A 22 4.95 -6.88 -4.62
N ILE A 23 5.31 -6.83 -3.33
CA ILE A 23 4.33 -6.80 -2.24
C ILE A 23 3.80 -5.39 -1.99
N GLU A 24 4.64 -4.36 -2.15
CA GLU A 24 4.24 -2.96 -2.16
C GLU A 24 3.41 -2.65 -3.41
N ASP A 25 3.83 -3.10 -4.61
CA ASP A 25 3.02 -3.02 -5.83
C ASP A 25 1.63 -3.62 -5.59
N ALA A 26 1.57 -4.85 -5.07
CA ALA A 26 0.32 -5.53 -4.76
C ALA A 26 -0.52 -4.77 -3.70
N ALA A 27 0.12 -4.25 -2.66
CA ALA A 27 -0.54 -3.52 -1.58
C ALA A 27 -1.09 -2.16 -2.05
N ASP A 28 -0.35 -1.38 -2.83
CA ASP A 28 -0.78 -0.08 -3.36
C ASP A 28 -1.88 -0.22 -4.41
N ILE A 29 -1.80 -1.24 -5.27
CA ILE A 29 -2.90 -1.56 -6.18
C ILE A 29 -4.14 -1.98 -5.38
N THR A 30 -3.99 -2.86 -4.39
CA THR A 30 -5.07 -3.32 -3.50
C THR A 30 -5.70 -2.17 -2.70
N ASN A 31 -4.89 -1.28 -2.13
CA ASN A 31 -5.33 -0.09 -1.42
C ASN A 31 -6.02 0.90 -2.36
N GLY A 32 -5.52 1.11 -3.58
CA GLY A 32 -6.18 1.93 -4.60
C GLY A 32 -7.54 1.37 -5.06
N ILE A 33 -7.70 0.05 -5.07
CA ILE A 33 -8.98 -0.64 -5.31
C ILE A 33 -9.93 -0.44 -4.12
N ARG A 34 -9.47 -0.75 -2.91
CA ARG A 34 -10.20 -0.67 -1.64
C ARG A 34 -10.66 0.74 -1.29
N ASN A 35 -9.84 1.75 -1.58
CA ASN A 35 -10.16 3.17 -1.36
C ASN A 35 -11.06 3.75 -2.48
N HIS A 36 -11.64 2.90 -3.33
CA HIS A 36 -12.57 3.26 -4.40
C HIS A 36 -12.06 4.32 -5.41
N SER A 37 -10.73 4.51 -5.54
CA SER A 37 -10.12 5.53 -6.40
C SER A 37 -10.41 5.38 -7.90
N TRP A 38 -10.93 4.21 -8.29
CA TRP A 38 -11.34 3.86 -9.64
C TRP A 38 -12.81 4.21 -9.93
N ILE A 39 -13.65 4.45 -8.92
CA ILE A 39 -15.06 4.78 -9.10
C ILE A 39 -15.20 6.22 -9.61
N ASP A 40 -16.11 6.47 -10.54
CA ASP A 40 -16.39 7.82 -11.01
C ASP A 40 -17.05 8.70 -9.94
N PRO A 41 -16.65 9.98 -9.75
CA PRO A 41 -17.23 10.85 -8.73
C PRO A 41 -18.75 11.01 -8.79
N THR A 42 -19.37 10.85 -9.96
CA THR A 42 -20.84 10.87 -10.11
C THR A 42 -21.54 9.70 -9.41
N LEU A 43 -20.86 8.56 -9.26
CA LEU A 43 -21.36 7.39 -8.52
C LEU A 43 -20.81 7.37 -7.08
N GLY A 44 -19.55 7.78 -6.88
CA GLY A 44 -18.93 7.85 -5.55
C GLY A 44 -19.66 8.80 -4.59
N SER A 45 -20.17 9.93 -5.10
CA SER A 45 -20.97 10.88 -4.30
C SER A 45 -22.37 10.35 -3.91
N LEU A 46 -22.89 9.32 -4.59
CA LEU A 46 -24.16 8.67 -4.26
C LEU A 46 -23.97 7.46 -3.33
N GLY A 47 -22.79 6.83 -3.33
CA GLY A 47 -22.49 5.66 -2.51
C GLY A 47 -22.42 5.91 -1.00
N ALA A 48 -22.26 7.17 -0.57
CA ALA A 48 -22.12 7.55 0.84
C ALA A 48 -23.43 7.52 1.66
N GLY A 49 -24.54 7.06 1.07
CA GLY A 49 -25.89 7.09 1.68
C GLY A 49 -26.68 5.78 1.56
N LEU A 50 -26.01 4.62 1.53
CA LEU A 50 -26.66 3.32 1.38
C LEU A 50 -27.28 2.79 2.68
N ASP A 51 -28.34 3.44 3.15
CA ASP A 51 -29.25 2.88 4.16
C ASP A 51 -30.71 3.38 4.00
N THR A 52 -31.32 3.11 2.83
CA THR A 52 -32.78 3.35 2.62
C THR A 52 -33.46 2.41 1.62
N LEU A 53 -34.53 1.76 2.11
CA LEU A 53 -35.82 1.58 1.43
C LEU A 53 -35.90 0.83 0.09
N SER A 54 -36.15 -0.48 0.16
CA SER A 54 -36.95 -1.18 -0.86
C SER A 54 -38.45 -0.95 -0.59
N VAL A 55 -39.10 -0.05 -1.34
CA VAL A 55 -40.55 0.13 -1.33
C VAL A 55 -41.11 -0.31 -2.69
N THR A 56 -41.74 -1.48 -2.71
CA THR A 56 -42.32 -2.07 -3.93
C THR A 56 -43.61 -1.36 -4.33
N ILE A 57 -43.50 -0.35 -5.19
CA ILE A 57 -44.62 0.15 -6.00
C ILE A 57 -44.65 -0.68 -7.29
N ASP A 58 -45.83 -1.18 -7.69
CA ASP A 58 -46.06 -1.78 -9.01
C ASP A 58 -46.62 -0.72 -9.98
N PRO A 59 -45.84 -0.22 -10.96
CA PRO A 59 -46.32 0.74 -11.94
C PRO A 59 -46.97 0.04 -13.17
N LEU A 60 -46.78 -1.27 -13.31
CA LEU A 60 -47.20 -2.03 -14.48
C LEU A 60 -48.67 -2.45 -14.37
N GLY A 61 -49.12 -2.82 -13.17
CA GLY A 61 -50.52 -3.13 -12.89
C GLY A 61 -51.49 -2.00 -13.27
N THR A 62 -51.07 -0.73 -13.13
CA THR A 62 -51.88 0.43 -13.53
C THR A 62 -51.96 0.60 -15.05
N LEU A 63 -50.87 0.37 -15.78
CA LEU A 63 -50.77 0.61 -17.23
C LEU A 63 -51.37 -0.51 -18.09
N ALA A 64 -51.43 -1.74 -17.56
CA ALA A 64 -52.00 -2.89 -18.26
C ALA A 64 -53.45 -2.68 -18.73
N SER A 65 -54.18 -1.76 -18.10
CA SER A 65 -55.59 -1.46 -18.41
C SER A 65 -55.82 -0.39 -19.50
N TRP A 66 -54.78 0.31 -19.99
CA TRP A 66 -54.95 1.44 -20.95
C TRP A 66 -54.09 1.38 -22.22
N GLY A 67 -52.99 0.61 -22.27
CA GLY A 67 -52.04 0.72 -23.40
C GLY A 67 -51.07 -0.45 -23.62
N ALA A 68 -51.43 -1.67 -23.19
CA ALA A 68 -50.50 -2.80 -23.12
C ALA A 68 -49.72 -3.11 -24.42
N ALA A 69 -50.37 -3.06 -25.58
CA ALA A 69 -49.73 -3.41 -26.87
C ALA A 69 -48.63 -2.43 -27.28
N TRP A 70 -48.92 -1.12 -27.28
CA TRP A 70 -47.93 -0.08 -27.61
C TRP A 70 -46.77 -0.07 -26.60
N LEU A 71 -47.07 -0.27 -25.31
CA LEU A 71 -46.07 -0.31 -24.26
C LEU A 71 -45.11 -1.51 -24.41
N MET A 72 -45.62 -2.70 -24.76
CA MET A 72 -44.76 -3.85 -25.11
C MET A 72 -43.90 -3.52 -26.35
N GLU A 73 -44.51 -3.07 -27.44
CA GLU A 73 -43.81 -2.81 -28.71
C GLU A 73 -42.68 -1.75 -28.59
N HIS A 74 -42.86 -0.72 -27.76
CA HIS A 74 -41.92 0.41 -27.66
C HIS A 74 -41.06 0.43 -26.39
N VAL A 75 -41.45 -0.22 -25.29
CA VAL A 75 -40.65 -0.26 -24.04
C VAL A 75 -39.87 -1.57 -23.90
N GLU A 76 -40.32 -2.69 -24.45
CA GLU A 76 -39.55 -3.94 -24.39
C GLU A 76 -38.18 -3.88 -25.11
N PRO A 77 -37.99 -3.13 -26.22
CA PRO A 77 -36.67 -2.85 -26.77
C PRO A 77 -35.71 -2.13 -25.81
N LEU A 78 -36.21 -1.44 -24.78
CA LEU A 78 -35.40 -0.83 -23.72
C LEU A 78 -35.09 -1.82 -22.60
N ARG A 79 -35.90 -2.86 -22.37
CA ARG A 79 -35.68 -3.87 -21.32
C ARG A 79 -34.48 -4.76 -21.65
N GLN A 80 -34.38 -5.27 -22.87
CA GLN A 80 -33.31 -6.22 -23.23
C GLN A 80 -31.87 -5.68 -23.05
N PRO A 81 -31.53 -4.41 -23.39
CA PRO A 81 -30.23 -3.84 -23.06
C PRO A 81 -29.92 -3.76 -21.56
N LEU A 82 -30.95 -3.62 -20.72
CA LEU A 82 -30.82 -3.50 -19.27
C LEU A 82 -30.66 -4.86 -18.61
N ASP A 83 -31.39 -5.87 -19.08
CA ASP A 83 -31.21 -7.25 -18.63
C ASP A 83 -29.81 -7.78 -19.04
N ARG A 84 -29.24 -7.30 -20.15
CA ARG A 84 -27.82 -7.52 -20.51
C ARG A 84 -26.85 -6.74 -19.63
N LEU A 85 -27.20 -5.54 -19.18
CA LEU A 85 -26.40 -4.73 -18.25
C LEU A 85 -26.41 -5.31 -16.82
N ALA A 86 -27.46 -6.03 -16.43
CA ALA A 86 -27.67 -6.54 -15.08
C ALA A 86 -26.66 -7.61 -14.64
N GLY A 87 -26.05 -8.33 -15.60
CA GLY A 87 -25.12 -9.42 -15.33
C GLY A 87 -25.72 -10.52 -14.46
N ASN A 88 -24.90 -11.13 -13.59
CA ASN A 88 -25.37 -11.96 -12.49
C ASN A 88 -24.62 -11.56 -11.20
N ALA A 89 -25.30 -10.85 -10.32
CA ALA A 89 -24.72 -10.35 -9.07
C ALA A 89 -24.27 -11.48 -8.13
N ASP A 90 -25.00 -12.60 -8.09
CA ASP A 90 -24.67 -13.75 -7.24
C ASP A 90 -23.40 -14.45 -7.73
N GLN A 91 -23.18 -14.52 -9.05
CA GLN A 91 -21.93 -15.00 -9.63
C GLN A 91 -20.75 -14.06 -9.32
N ILE A 92 -20.96 -12.74 -9.37
CA ILE A 92 -19.92 -11.76 -9.03
C ILE A 92 -19.55 -11.88 -7.53
N ALA A 93 -20.55 -11.98 -6.64
CA ALA A 93 -20.33 -12.20 -5.21
C ALA A 93 -19.63 -13.55 -4.92
N ALA A 94 -20.01 -14.61 -5.64
CA ALA A 94 -19.33 -15.91 -5.55
C ALA A 94 -17.87 -15.84 -6.03
N HIS A 95 -17.56 -15.07 -7.08
CA HIS A 95 -16.18 -14.85 -7.53
C HIS A 95 -15.37 -14.01 -6.53
N ALA A 96 -15.93 -12.94 -5.95
CA ALA A 96 -15.28 -12.16 -4.90
C ALA A 96 -14.96 -13.02 -3.67
N THR A 97 -15.94 -13.83 -3.23
CA THR A 97 -15.79 -14.82 -2.15
C THR A 97 -14.75 -15.88 -2.48
N THR A 98 -14.67 -16.32 -3.74
CA THR A 98 -13.64 -17.28 -4.19
C THR A 98 -12.23 -16.70 -4.01
N TRP A 99 -12.01 -15.43 -4.38
CA TRP A 99 -10.73 -14.76 -4.19
C TRP A 99 -10.41 -14.47 -2.72
N ALA A 100 -11.41 -14.14 -1.90
CA ALA A 100 -11.24 -14.01 -0.44
C ALA A 100 -10.82 -15.34 0.21
N ASN A 101 -11.44 -16.46 -0.20
CA ASN A 101 -11.08 -17.80 0.27
C ASN A 101 -9.67 -18.21 -0.17
N VAL A 102 -9.25 -17.85 -1.39
CA VAL A 102 -7.88 -18.08 -1.86
C VAL A 102 -6.89 -17.29 -1.02
N ALA A 103 -7.13 -15.99 -0.79
CA ALA A 103 -6.27 -15.15 0.04
C ALA A 103 -6.16 -15.71 1.47
N ALA A 104 -7.29 -16.00 2.14
CA ALA A 104 -7.32 -16.54 3.49
C ALA A 104 -6.64 -17.93 3.61
N PHE A 105 -6.76 -18.79 2.59
CA PHE A 105 -6.04 -20.06 2.54
C PHE A 105 -4.52 -19.88 2.36
N THR A 106 -4.10 -18.96 1.48
CA THR A 106 -2.69 -18.62 1.30
C THR A 106 -2.09 -18.01 2.57
N GLU A 107 -2.83 -17.13 3.25
CA GLU A 107 -2.44 -16.52 4.51
C GLU A 107 -2.31 -17.56 5.63
N GLN A 108 -3.29 -18.46 5.76
CA GLN A 108 -3.20 -19.57 6.71
C GLN A 108 -2.03 -20.51 6.42
N ALA A 109 -1.73 -20.77 5.14
CA ALA A 109 -0.60 -21.59 4.73
C ALA A 109 0.76 -20.88 4.97
N HIS A 110 0.80 -19.56 4.81
CA HIS A 110 1.96 -18.71 5.14
C HIS A 110 2.25 -18.79 6.64
N GLN A 111 1.26 -18.52 7.48
CA GLN A 111 1.36 -18.62 8.95
C GLN A 111 1.78 -20.02 9.39
N GLN A 112 1.12 -21.08 8.89
CA GLN A 112 1.51 -22.46 9.18
C GLN A 112 2.93 -22.85 8.73
N TYR A 113 3.52 -22.15 7.75
CA TYR A 113 4.90 -22.38 7.37
C TYR A 113 5.85 -21.60 8.29
N THR A 114 5.57 -20.32 8.55
CA THR A 114 6.28 -19.50 9.55
C THR A 114 6.35 -20.18 10.92
N ASP A 115 5.22 -20.69 11.42
CA ASP A 115 5.14 -21.43 12.70
C ASP A 115 6.09 -22.65 12.72
N ARG A 116 6.12 -23.43 11.63
CA ARG A 116 7.02 -24.60 11.52
C ARG A 116 8.49 -24.21 11.39
N LEU A 117 8.81 -23.08 10.77
CA LEU A 117 10.19 -22.58 10.77
C LEU A 117 10.65 -22.27 12.20
N HIS A 118 9.82 -21.59 12.98
CA HIS A 118 10.12 -21.26 14.38
C HIS A 118 10.06 -22.46 15.35
N THR A 119 9.32 -23.54 15.04
CA THR A 119 9.15 -24.68 15.97
C THR A 119 9.91 -25.95 15.58
N GLU A 120 10.20 -26.18 14.30
CA GLU A 120 10.80 -27.44 13.82
C GLU A 120 12.26 -27.29 13.34
N VAL A 121 12.68 -26.09 12.92
CA VAL A 121 14.03 -25.84 12.36
C VAL A 121 14.75 -24.60 12.91
N ASN A 122 14.21 -23.93 13.93
CA ASN A 122 14.86 -22.80 14.60
C ASN A 122 16.26 -23.15 15.15
N ASP A 123 16.42 -24.37 15.67
CA ASP A 123 17.68 -24.87 16.23
C ASP A 123 18.60 -25.52 15.17
N TRP A 124 18.24 -25.43 13.87
CA TRP A 124 19.05 -25.96 12.78
C TRP A 124 20.08 -24.93 12.30
N PHE A 125 21.22 -24.88 13.00
CA PHE A 125 22.28 -23.91 12.75
C PHE A 125 23.30 -24.33 11.66
N GLY A 126 23.93 -23.33 11.05
CA GLY A 126 25.07 -23.48 10.13
C GLY A 126 24.64 -23.58 8.68
N ALA A 127 25.62 -23.53 7.76
CA ALA A 127 25.40 -23.20 6.34
C ALA A 127 24.23 -23.90 5.61
N SER A 128 23.90 -25.16 5.96
CA SER A 128 22.76 -25.88 5.40
C SER A 128 21.41 -25.42 5.98
N GLY A 129 21.35 -25.11 7.28
CA GLY A 129 20.19 -24.53 7.95
C GLY A 129 19.97 -23.09 7.53
N ASP A 130 21.02 -22.26 7.50
CA ASP A 130 20.92 -20.87 7.01
C ASP A 130 20.46 -20.83 5.53
N ALA A 131 20.87 -21.83 4.73
CA ALA A 131 20.41 -22.00 3.35
C ALA A 131 18.95 -22.46 3.25
N TYR A 132 18.48 -23.27 4.19
CA TYR A 132 17.07 -23.66 4.29
C TYR A 132 16.20 -22.46 4.69
N HIS A 133 16.58 -21.73 5.74
CA HIS A 133 15.86 -20.52 6.21
C HIS A 133 15.74 -19.47 5.11
N ARG A 134 16.83 -19.05 4.46
CA ARG A 134 16.76 -18.09 3.33
C ARG A 134 15.88 -18.56 2.16
N HIS A 135 15.82 -19.87 1.91
CA HIS A 135 14.95 -20.44 0.87
C HIS A 135 13.48 -20.43 1.32
N ALA A 136 13.22 -20.71 2.60
CA ALA A 136 11.90 -20.64 3.20
C ALA A 136 11.37 -19.19 3.26
N ASP A 137 12.20 -18.22 3.66
CA ASP A 137 11.88 -16.79 3.65
C ASP A 137 11.44 -16.32 2.25
N ALA A 138 12.16 -16.75 1.20
CA ALA A 138 11.81 -16.43 -0.18
C ALA A 138 10.47 -17.06 -0.61
N HIS A 139 10.12 -18.23 -0.08
CA HIS A 139 8.80 -18.84 -0.25
C HIS A 139 7.71 -18.10 0.54
N LEU A 140 7.98 -17.66 1.78
CA LEU A 140 7.04 -16.88 2.59
C LEU A 140 6.70 -15.55 1.92
N HIS A 141 7.69 -14.81 1.41
CA HIS A 141 7.49 -13.57 0.66
C HIS A 141 6.58 -13.75 -0.58
N VAL A 142 6.79 -14.85 -1.33
CA VAL A 142 5.91 -15.21 -2.45
C VAL A 142 4.48 -15.46 -1.97
N MET A 143 4.28 -16.14 -0.83
CA MET A 143 2.95 -16.41 -0.28
C MET A 143 2.26 -15.15 0.26
N ALA A 144 2.98 -14.27 0.97
CA ALA A 144 2.45 -12.99 1.45
C ALA A 144 2.05 -12.05 0.28
N THR A 145 2.85 -12.01 -0.78
CA THR A 145 2.51 -11.27 -2.02
C THR A 145 1.28 -11.88 -2.72
N LEU A 146 1.19 -13.21 -2.77
CA LEU A 146 0.06 -13.93 -3.37
C LEU A 146 -1.24 -13.70 -2.58
N SER A 147 -1.17 -13.70 -1.24
CA SER A 147 -2.26 -13.34 -0.31
C SER A 147 -2.76 -11.91 -0.58
N THR A 148 -1.83 -10.95 -0.61
CA THR A 148 -2.11 -9.53 -0.89
C THR A 148 -2.77 -9.32 -2.26
N ALA A 149 -2.21 -9.92 -3.32
CA ALA A 149 -2.77 -9.79 -4.67
C ALA A 149 -4.15 -10.46 -4.83
N ALA A 150 -4.40 -11.57 -4.12
CA ALA A 150 -5.70 -12.22 -4.10
C ALA A 150 -6.76 -11.37 -3.35
N HIS A 151 -6.39 -10.69 -2.26
CA HIS A 151 -7.25 -9.67 -1.64
C HIS A 151 -7.56 -8.52 -2.60
N GLY A 152 -6.57 -8.02 -3.36
CA GLY A 152 -6.77 -7.01 -4.40
C GLY A 152 -7.81 -7.39 -5.45
N ILE A 153 -7.77 -8.62 -5.96
CA ILE A 153 -8.79 -9.12 -6.90
C ILE A 153 -10.15 -9.28 -6.20
N SER A 154 -10.19 -9.76 -4.95
CA SER A 154 -11.44 -9.90 -4.19
C SER A 154 -12.19 -8.57 -4.05
N TYR A 155 -11.50 -7.51 -3.58
CA TYR A 155 -12.08 -6.17 -3.48
C TYR A 155 -12.48 -5.57 -4.83
N ALA A 156 -11.74 -5.87 -5.91
CA ALA A 156 -12.07 -5.41 -7.25
C ALA A 156 -13.37 -6.04 -7.78
N VAL A 157 -13.53 -7.35 -7.58
CA VAL A 157 -14.73 -8.08 -8.01
C VAL A 157 -15.94 -7.70 -7.15
N GLU A 158 -15.76 -7.56 -5.83
CA GLU A 158 -16.81 -7.09 -4.91
C GLU A 158 -17.26 -5.67 -5.27
N GLY A 159 -16.32 -4.71 -5.35
CA GLY A 159 -16.61 -3.31 -5.66
C GLY A 159 -17.25 -3.14 -7.05
N ALA A 160 -16.81 -3.88 -8.05
CA ALA A 160 -17.45 -3.91 -9.36
C ALA A 160 -18.89 -4.46 -9.29
N GLY A 161 -19.12 -5.51 -8.51
CA GLY A 161 -20.46 -6.07 -8.26
C GLY A 161 -21.40 -5.07 -7.59
N LEU A 162 -20.94 -4.40 -6.53
CA LEU A 162 -21.68 -3.35 -5.83
C LEU A 162 -22.01 -2.17 -6.76
N LEU A 163 -21.05 -1.72 -7.59
CA LEU A 163 -21.26 -0.61 -8.52
C LEU A 163 -22.25 -0.96 -9.64
N VAL A 164 -22.17 -2.17 -10.20
CA VAL A 164 -23.18 -2.68 -11.15
C VAL A 164 -24.56 -2.80 -10.49
N ALA A 165 -24.62 -3.30 -9.25
CA ALA A 165 -25.87 -3.41 -8.50
C ALA A 165 -26.53 -2.05 -8.23
N LEU A 166 -25.73 -1.03 -7.86
CA LEU A 166 -26.16 0.36 -7.65
C LEU A 166 -26.72 0.97 -8.94
N VAL A 167 -25.96 0.91 -10.04
CA VAL A 167 -26.36 1.52 -11.32
C VAL A 167 -27.60 0.83 -11.90
N ARG A 168 -27.72 -0.49 -11.74
CA ARG A 168 -28.94 -1.24 -12.07
C ARG A 168 -30.15 -0.80 -11.22
N GLY A 169 -29.95 -0.44 -9.96
CA GLY A 169 -30.98 0.16 -9.10
C GLY A 169 -31.44 1.51 -9.64
N ILE A 170 -30.52 2.47 -9.72
CA ILE A 170 -30.77 3.83 -10.26
C ILE A 170 -31.50 3.78 -11.61
N VAL A 171 -31.06 2.92 -12.53
CA VAL A 171 -31.67 2.82 -13.86
C VAL A 171 -33.05 2.15 -13.82
N ARG A 172 -33.29 1.16 -12.96
CA ARG A 172 -34.64 0.61 -12.71
C ARG A 172 -35.59 1.71 -12.23
N ASP A 173 -35.14 2.54 -11.30
CA ASP A 173 -35.99 3.54 -10.65
C ASP A 173 -36.29 4.71 -11.62
N LEU A 174 -35.30 5.14 -12.41
CA LEU A 174 -35.50 6.07 -13.54
C LEU A 174 -36.52 5.55 -14.57
N ILE A 175 -36.59 4.23 -14.77
CA ILE A 175 -37.57 3.62 -15.68
C ILE A 175 -38.95 3.57 -15.05
N ALA A 176 -39.06 3.28 -13.75
CA ALA A 176 -40.34 3.38 -13.03
C ALA A 176 -40.88 4.84 -13.05
N GLU A 177 -40.00 5.83 -12.85
CA GLU A 177 -40.33 7.26 -12.92
C GLU A 177 -40.74 7.68 -14.35
N PHE A 178 -40.03 7.20 -15.38
CA PHE A 178 -40.41 7.40 -16.79
C PHE A 178 -41.78 6.78 -17.13
N ILE A 179 -42.00 5.53 -16.71
CA ILE A 179 -43.26 4.78 -16.92
C ILE A 179 -44.43 5.49 -16.23
N GLY A 180 -44.25 5.97 -14.99
CA GLY A 180 -45.24 6.81 -14.30
C GLY A 180 -45.48 8.15 -15.00
N THR A 181 -44.44 8.77 -15.54
CA THR A 181 -44.55 10.02 -16.33
C THR A 181 -45.35 9.81 -17.62
N LEU A 182 -45.14 8.69 -18.32
CA LEU A 182 -45.96 8.32 -19.48
C LEU A 182 -47.42 8.10 -19.09
N ALA A 183 -47.69 7.36 -18.01
CA ALA A 183 -49.05 7.10 -17.52
C ALA A 183 -49.84 8.40 -17.23
N ALA A 184 -49.18 9.42 -16.66
CA ALA A 184 -49.77 10.71 -16.39
C ALA A 184 -49.98 11.59 -17.65
N ARG A 185 -49.14 11.45 -18.67
CA ARG A 185 -49.20 12.24 -19.92
C ARG A 185 -50.12 11.66 -20.98
N LEU A 186 -50.26 10.34 -21.05
CA LEU A 186 -51.02 9.63 -22.09
C LEU A 186 -52.46 10.12 -22.27
N PRO A 187 -53.26 10.41 -21.21
CA PRO A 187 -54.61 10.93 -21.37
C PRO A 187 -54.67 12.32 -22.03
N GLN A 188 -53.67 13.17 -21.78
CA GLN A 188 -53.57 14.49 -22.41
C GLN A 188 -53.28 14.35 -23.91
N TRP A 189 -52.31 13.51 -24.28
CA TRP A 189 -51.97 13.28 -25.69
C TRP A 189 -53.12 12.68 -26.49
N LEU A 190 -53.83 11.68 -25.94
CA LEU A 190 -55.01 11.10 -26.59
C LEU A 190 -56.16 12.13 -26.75
N ALA A 191 -56.30 13.06 -25.80
CA ALA A 191 -57.26 14.16 -25.93
C ALA A 191 -56.81 15.20 -26.99
N GLU A 192 -55.52 15.55 -27.05
CA GLU A 192 -54.96 16.44 -28.07
C GLU A 192 -55.15 15.88 -29.48
N GLU A 193 -54.86 14.59 -29.72
CA GLU A 193 -55.07 13.95 -31.03
C GLU A 193 -56.55 13.78 -31.36
N GLY A 194 -57.37 13.33 -30.41
CA GLY A 194 -58.81 13.11 -30.62
C GLY A 194 -59.58 14.40 -30.91
N LEU A 195 -59.31 15.48 -30.18
CA LEU A 195 -59.96 16.78 -30.38
C LEU A 195 -59.49 17.50 -31.66
N THR A 196 -58.28 17.20 -32.14
CA THR A 196 -57.74 17.77 -33.39
C THR A 196 -57.91 16.86 -34.62
N LEU A 197 -58.63 15.74 -34.48
CA LEU A 197 -58.84 14.75 -35.55
C LEU A 197 -57.53 14.26 -36.17
N GLY A 198 -56.48 14.09 -35.35
CA GLY A 198 -55.14 13.67 -35.76
C GLY A 198 -54.22 14.79 -36.28
N LEU A 199 -54.67 16.05 -36.35
CA LEU A 199 -53.82 17.15 -36.81
C LEU A 199 -52.70 17.51 -35.81
N ALA A 200 -52.86 17.21 -34.51
CA ALA A 200 -51.82 17.42 -33.49
C ALA A 200 -50.75 16.31 -33.44
N THR A 201 -50.93 15.16 -34.12
CA THR A 201 -50.01 14.01 -34.04
C THR A 201 -48.54 14.35 -34.26
N PRO A 202 -48.13 15.23 -35.20
CA PRO A 202 -46.74 15.65 -35.34
C PRO A 202 -46.18 16.38 -34.10
N ALA A 203 -47.01 17.17 -33.40
CA ALA A 203 -46.62 17.87 -32.20
C ALA A 203 -46.55 16.93 -30.99
N VAL A 204 -47.52 16.02 -30.85
CA VAL A 204 -47.53 14.96 -29.82
C VAL A 204 -46.31 14.05 -29.97
N ALA A 205 -45.99 13.59 -31.19
CA ALA A 205 -44.79 12.82 -31.47
C ALA A 205 -43.50 13.57 -31.08
N GLY A 206 -43.43 14.89 -31.32
CA GLY A 206 -42.33 15.75 -30.88
C GLY A 206 -42.20 15.86 -29.36
N GLN A 207 -43.33 15.97 -28.63
CA GLN A 207 -43.35 15.95 -27.16
C GLN A 207 -42.84 14.60 -26.62
N VAL A 208 -43.35 13.48 -27.16
CA VAL A 208 -42.96 12.12 -26.76
C VAL A 208 -41.47 11.89 -27.03
N ALA A 209 -40.97 12.24 -28.21
CA ALA A 209 -39.55 12.11 -28.55
C ALA A 209 -38.65 12.94 -27.63
N THR A 210 -39.05 14.16 -27.27
CA THR A 210 -38.31 15.03 -26.33
C THR A 210 -38.28 14.44 -24.92
N LEU A 211 -39.40 13.87 -24.45
CA LEU A 211 -39.46 13.18 -23.18
C LEU A 211 -38.54 11.95 -23.17
N VAL A 212 -38.69 11.06 -24.17
CA VAL A 212 -37.85 9.86 -24.32
C VAL A 212 -36.36 10.21 -24.35
N ALA A 213 -35.96 11.22 -25.14
CA ALA A 213 -34.58 11.68 -25.21
C ALA A 213 -34.05 12.16 -23.85
N THR A 214 -34.89 12.83 -23.04
CA THR A 214 -34.53 13.27 -21.68
C THR A 214 -34.22 12.08 -20.76
N TRP A 215 -35.05 11.04 -20.77
CA TRP A 215 -34.83 9.82 -19.96
C TRP A 215 -33.65 8.98 -20.46
N VAL A 216 -33.51 8.84 -21.78
CA VAL A 216 -32.35 8.18 -22.39
C VAL A 216 -31.06 8.91 -21.99
N ASN A 217 -31.04 10.24 -21.97
CA ASN A 217 -29.86 11.01 -21.53
C ASN A 217 -29.55 10.80 -20.03
N LYS A 218 -30.57 10.80 -19.14
CA LYS A 218 -30.38 10.44 -17.72
C LYS A 218 -29.74 9.04 -17.57
N ILE A 219 -30.30 8.04 -18.24
CA ILE A 219 -29.83 6.64 -18.15
C ILE A 219 -28.42 6.48 -18.75
N GLN A 220 -28.15 7.11 -19.89
CA GLN A 220 -26.82 7.10 -20.51
C GLN A 220 -25.73 7.75 -19.64
N HIS A 221 -26.07 8.75 -18.80
CA HIS A 221 -25.11 9.36 -17.88
C HIS A 221 -24.58 8.33 -16.86
N PHE A 222 -25.46 7.62 -16.16
CA PHE A 222 -25.06 6.60 -15.18
C PHE A 222 -24.37 5.39 -15.84
N ILE A 223 -24.80 4.97 -17.04
CA ILE A 223 -24.13 3.89 -17.78
C ILE A 223 -22.71 4.30 -18.21
N ARG A 224 -22.49 5.56 -18.63
CA ARG A 224 -21.13 6.06 -18.92
C ARG A 224 -20.26 6.07 -17.67
N ALA A 225 -20.75 6.58 -16.55
CA ALA A 225 -20.03 6.58 -15.28
C ALA A 225 -19.62 5.18 -14.82
N LEU A 226 -20.49 4.17 -15.00
CA LEU A 226 -20.16 2.76 -14.76
C LEU A 226 -19.03 2.27 -15.66
N LEU A 227 -19.15 2.48 -16.98
CA LEU A 227 -18.15 2.06 -17.96
C LEU A 227 -16.80 2.74 -17.72
N ASP A 228 -16.79 4.03 -17.36
CA ASP A 228 -15.58 4.79 -17.07
C ASP A 228 -14.95 4.38 -15.73
N SER A 229 -15.75 3.95 -14.75
CA SER A 229 -15.24 3.32 -13.53
C SER A 229 -14.57 1.98 -13.84
N LEU A 230 -15.24 1.10 -14.59
CA LEU A 230 -14.69 -0.20 -14.99
C LEU A 230 -13.42 -0.07 -15.85
N ARG A 231 -13.33 0.97 -16.70
CA ARG A 231 -12.11 1.32 -17.46
C ARG A 231 -10.94 1.74 -16.56
N ARG A 232 -11.21 2.40 -15.43
CA ARG A 232 -10.18 2.76 -14.42
C ARG A 232 -9.76 1.56 -13.56
N LEU A 233 -10.63 0.56 -13.41
CA LEU A 233 -10.35 -0.67 -12.67
C LEU A 233 -9.55 -1.70 -13.50
N HIS A 234 -9.83 -1.82 -14.81
CA HIS A 234 -9.17 -2.78 -15.71
C HIS A 234 -7.63 -2.78 -15.62
N PRO A 235 -6.90 -1.65 -15.75
CA PRO A 235 -5.43 -1.67 -15.68
C PRO A 235 -4.90 -2.10 -14.31
N LYS A 236 -5.66 -1.89 -13.22
CA LYS A 236 -5.29 -2.36 -11.88
C LYS A 236 -5.38 -3.89 -11.79
N LEU A 237 -6.39 -4.49 -12.43
CA LEU A 237 -6.51 -5.96 -12.54
C LEU A 237 -5.40 -6.54 -13.41
N ASP A 238 -5.02 -5.87 -14.50
CA ASP A 238 -3.92 -6.29 -15.36
C ASP A 238 -2.58 -6.28 -14.61
N GLN A 239 -2.31 -5.22 -13.83
CA GLN A 239 -1.13 -5.12 -12.97
C GLN A 239 -1.08 -6.25 -11.92
N LEU A 240 -2.20 -6.61 -11.29
CA LEU A 240 -2.27 -7.77 -10.39
C LEU A 240 -1.96 -9.09 -11.14
N ALA A 241 -2.52 -9.30 -12.34
CA ALA A 241 -2.24 -10.48 -13.16
C ALA A 241 -0.77 -10.59 -13.59
N ASP A 242 -0.12 -9.45 -13.81
CA ASP A 242 1.32 -9.33 -14.04
C ASP A 242 2.13 -9.79 -12.80
N ILE A 243 1.70 -9.38 -11.59
CA ILE A 243 2.30 -9.83 -10.33
C ILE A 243 2.15 -11.36 -10.16
N PHE A 244 0.96 -11.93 -10.36
CA PHE A 244 0.77 -13.39 -10.36
C PHE A 244 1.70 -14.11 -11.37
N THR A 245 1.94 -13.50 -12.53
CA THR A 245 2.83 -14.05 -13.57
C THR A 245 4.30 -13.98 -13.16
N ARG A 246 4.74 -12.89 -12.52
CA ARG A 246 6.10 -12.74 -11.95
C ARG A 246 6.32 -13.72 -10.80
N LEU A 247 5.39 -13.81 -9.85
CA LEU A 247 5.41 -14.76 -8.72
C LEU A 247 5.47 -16.22 -9.19
N ARG A 248 4.74 -16.59 -10.25
CA ARG A 248 4.82 -17.93 -10.85
C ARG A 248 6.21 -18.24 -11.37
N THR A 249 6.84 -17.28 -12.06
CA THR A 249 8.22 -17.42 -12.55
C THR A 249 9.21 -17.56 -11.38
N GLN A 250 9.09 -16.71 -10.37
CA GLN A 250 9.91 -16.76 -9.15
C GLN A 250 9.78 -18.11 -8.42
N THR A 251 8.56 -18.62 -8.24
CA THR A 251 8.29 -19.96 -7.68
C THR A 251 8.95 -21.07 -8.51
N HIS A 252 8.87 -21.01 -9.85
CA HIS A 252 9.52 -21.96 -10.73
C HIS A 252 11.06 -21.88 -10.68
N THR A 253 11.64 -20.72 -10.40
CA THR A 253 13.08 -20.54 -10.15
C THR A 253 13.48 -21.11 -8.80
N LEU A 254 12.78 -20.75 -7.71
CA LEU A 254 13.04 -21.25 -6.36
C LEU A 254 13.01 -22.79 -6.32
N ALA A 255 11.97 -23.41 -6.87
CA ALA A 255 11.82 -24.87 -6.92
C ALA A 255 12.87 -25.61 -7.79
N ARG A 256 13.78 -24.89 -8.46
CA ARG A 256 14.88 -25.45 -9.27
C ARG A 256 16.26 -25.00 -8.78
N THR A 257 16.31 -24.15 -7.76
CA THR A 257 17.55 -23.60 -7.20
C THR A 257 18.12 -24.58 -6.16
N ASN A 258 19.44 -24.81 -6.18
CA ASN A 258 20.09 -25.55 -5.10
C ASN A 258 20.37 -24.57 -3.94
N PRO A 259 19.72 -24.69 -2.77
CA PRO A 259 19.89 -23.73 -1.67
C PRO A 259 21.33 -23.69 -1.12
N THR A 260 22.11 -24.77 -1.26
CA THR A 260 23.51 -24.82 -0.80
C THR A 260 24.51 -24.15 -1.74
N ASN A 261 24.08 -23.65 -2.92
CA ASN A 261 24.97 -23.03 -3.90
C ASN A 261 24.66 -21.53 -4.10
N PRO A 262 25.49 -20.59 -3.58
CA PRO A 262 25.28 -19.16 -3.74
C PRO A 262 25.41 -18.67 -5.20
N ALA A 263 25.98 -19.48 -6.11
CA ALA A 263 26.18 -19.14 -7.53
C ALA A 263 24.89 -19.15 -8.38
N THR A 264 23.72 -18.91 -7.77
CA THR A 264 22.46 -18.59 -8.45
C THR A 264 22.00 -17.15 -8.21
N SER A 265 22.72 -16.39 -7.38
CA SER A 265 22.82 -14.94 -7.59
C SER A 265 23.48 -14.69 -8.95
N GLU A 266 22.76 -14.06 -9.88
CA GLU A 266 23.33 -13.66 -11.18
C GLU A 266 24.38 -12.55 -10.98
N PHE A 267 25.63 -12.95 -10.73
CA PHE A 267 26.77 -12.05 -10.87
C PHE A 267 26.95 -11.71 -12.35
N ARG A 268 26.40 -10.57 -12.76
CA ARG A 268 26.67 -9.97 -14.07
C ARG A 268 28.00 -9.21 -14.00
N PRO A 269 28.96 -9.42 -14.93
CA PRO A 269 30.29 -8.83 -14.83
C PRO A 269 30.35 -7.31 -15.05
N ASP A 270 29.25 -6.69 -15.51
CA ASP A 270 29.12 -5.24 -15.70
C ASP A 270 28.27 -4.61 -14.58
N PHE A 271 28.88 -4.35 -13.43
CA PHE A 271 28.25 -3.62 -12.31
C PHE A 271 28.45 -2.09 -12.44
N PRO A 272 27.39 -1.26 -12.44
CA PRO A 272 27.49 0.09 -11.91
C PRO A 272 27.71 0.00 -10.38
N ARG A 273 28.56 0.87 -9.82
CA ARG A 273 28.80 0.95 -8.37
C ARG A 273 27.89 2.00 -7.75
N GLY A 274 27.40 1.75 -6.52
CA GLY A 274 26.88 2.80 -5.62
C GLY A 274 25.40 2.71 -5.20
N ALA A 275 24.57 1.88 -5.83
CA ALA A 275 23.10 2.04 -5.75
C ALA A 275 22.37 1.44 -4.50
N ASP A 276 23.08 0.87 -3.52
CA ASP A 276 22.44 0.30 -2.32
C ASP A 276 22.19 1.37 -1.23
N PHE A 277 23.17 2.25 -1.01
CA PHE A 277 23.24 3.14 0.15
C PHE A 277 23.23 4.60 -0.32
N ILE A 278 22.67 5.48 0.51
CA ILE A 278 22.71 6.92 0.27
C ILE A 278 24.17 7.39 0.31
N ASP A 279 24.67 7.90 -0.81
CA ASP A 279 26.00 8.54 -0.88
C ASP A 279 25.87 10.00 -0.46
N ASN A 280 26.47 10.34 0.68
CA ASN A 280 26.50 11.67 1.26
C ASN A 280 27.61 12.56 0.68
N GLY A 281 28.42 12.06 -0.26
CA GLY A 281 29.51 12.77 -0.93
C GLY A 281 30.91 12.46 -0.42
N ASP A 282 31.04 11.81 0.74
CA ASP A 282 32.32 11.32 1.29
C ASP A 282 32.78 10.01 0.63
N GLY A 283 31.86 9.29 -0.01
CA GLY A 283 32.10 8.01 -0.67
C GLY A 283 31.96 6.80 0.26
N ILE A 284 31.28 5.76 -0.23
CA ILE A 284 30.96 4.56 0.56
C ILE A 284 32.20 3.68 0.77
N SER A 285 32.54 3.36 2.02
CA SER A 285 33.51 2.29 2.31
C SER A 285 32.91 0.93 1.96
N GLU A 286 33.52 0.23 1.00
CA GLU A 286 33.12 -1.12 0.60
C GLU A 286 33.33 -2.14 1.75
N ARG A 287 34.24 -1.89 2.71
CA ARG A 287 34.36 -2.70 3.94
C ARG A 287 33.09 -2.55 4.78
N ALA A 288 32.69 -1.32 5.08
CA ALA A 288 31.49 -1.05 5.86
C ALA A 288 30.23 -1.55 5.14
N ALA A 289 30.12 -1.32 3.83
CA ALA A 289 29.02 -1.82 3.01
C ALA A 289 28.91 -3.36 3.02
N GLN A 290 30.03 -4.08 3.00
CA GLN A 290 30.02 -5.55 3.17
C GLN A 290 29.62 -5.98 4.58
N ALA A 291 30.07 -5.27 5.62
CA ALA A 291 29.66 -5.55 7.00
C ALA A 291 28.16 -5.28 7.22
N TYR A 292 27.63 -4.13 6.78
CA TYR A 292 26.21 -3.81 6.84
C TYR A 292 25.37 -4.84 6.08
N ARG A 293 25.80 -5.26 4.88
CA ARG A 293 25.16 -6.34 4.11
C ARG A 293 25.24 -7.70 4.81
N ARG A 294 26.29 -8.01 5.59
CA ARG A 294 26.34 -9.20 6.44
C ARG A 294 25.35 -9.10 7.62
N ILE A 295 25.37 -8.00 8.37
CA ILE A 295 24.58 -7.80 9.60
C ILE A 295 23.07 -7.79 9.30
N ARG A 296 22.65 -7.15 8.21
CA ARG A 296 21.28 -7.22 7.67
C ARG A 296 20.79 -8.66 7.52
N ASN A 297 21.65 -9.50 6.94
CA ASN A 297 21.38 -10.91 6.63
C ASN A 297 21.77 -11.87 7.77
N SER A 298 22.03 -11.36 8.99
CA SER A 298 22.43 -12.15 10.16
C SER A 298 21.53 -11.87 11.39
N PRO A 299 20.19 -12.06 11.31
CA PRO A 299 19.30 -11.83 12.45
C PRO A 299 19.62 -12.71 13.67
N GLN A 300 20.22 -13.89 13.46
CA GLN A 300 20.69 -14.77 14.55
C GLN A 300 21.82 -14.16 15.41
N ASP A 301 22.43 -13.06 14.98
CA ASP A 301 23.41 -12.33 15.78
C ASP A 301 22.72 -11.53 16.91
N THR A 302 21.46 -11.09 16.74
CA THR A 302 20.72 -10.26 17.71
C THR A 302 20.70 -10.87 19.13
N PRO A 303 20.32 -12.13 19.36
CA PRO A 303 20.34 -12.73 20.70
C PRO A 303 21.76 -12.86 21.28
N THR A 304 22.76 -13.08 20.42
CA THR A 304 24.17 -13.21 20.80
C THR A 304 24.75 -11.85 21.23
N VAL A 305 24.48 -10.79 20.45
CA VAL A 305 24.79 -9.40 20.77
C VAL A 305 24.12 -8.98 22.09
N ALA A 306 22.83 -9.29 22.28
CA ALA A 306 22.11 -9.02 23.52
C ALA A 306 22.77 -9.70 24.73
N ALA A 307 23.05 -11.00 24.64
CA ALA A 307 23.71 -11.76 25.71
C ALA A 307 25.13 -11.25 26.04
N ASN A 308 25.90 -10.86 25.03
CA ASN A 308 27.27 -10.35 25.19
C ASN A 308 27.33 -8.91 25.73
N THR A 309 26.27 -8.12 25.56
CA THR A 309 26.22 -6.70 25.96
C THR A 309 25.38 -6.44 27.21
N GLY A 310 24.50 -7.38 27.60
CA GLY A 310 23.56 -7.21 28.71
C GLY A 310 22.36 -6.32 28.38
N ILE A 311 22.07 -6.08 27.10
CA ILE A 311 20.99 -5.23 26.61
C ILE A 311 19.77 -6.12 26.23
N ASP A 312 18.56 -5.63 26.48
CA ASP A 312 17.30 -6.30 26.12
C ASP A 312 17.27 -6.62 24.60
N PRO A 313 17.03 -7.89 24.18
CA PRO A 313 16.99 -8.29 22.78
C PRO A 313 16.04 -7.46 21.89
N ARG A 314 14.95 -6.90 22.45
CA ARG A 314 14.04 -6.00 21.71
C ARG A 314 14.74 -4.71 21.26
N ILE A 315 15.66 -4.20 22.10
CA ILE A 315 16.40 -2.97 21.84
C ILE A 315 17.51 -3.24 20.81
N ILE A 316 18.18 -4.39 20.92
CA ILE A 316 19.16 -4.84 19.91
C ILE A 316 18.51 -5.09 18.55
N GLU A 317 17.33 -5.71 18.50
CA GLU A 317 16.63 -5.90 17.22
C GLU A 317 16.14 -4.56 16.65
N GLY A 318 15.59 -3.65 17.46
CA GLY A 318 15.21 -2.32 17.00
C GLY A 318 16.40 -1.53 16.44
N MET A 319 17.56 -1.59 17.11
CA MET A 319 18.82 -1.05 16.61
C MET A 319 19.23 -1.70 15.26
N ARG A 320 19.15 -3.04 15.16
CA ARG A 320 19.52 -3.77 13.94
C ARG A 320 18.63 -3.39 12.77
N GLN A 321 17.33 -3.27 13.04
CA GLN A 321 16.31 -2.88 12.07
C GLN A 321 16.54 -1.44 11.59
N ASN A 322 16.84 -0.49 12.48
CA ASN A 322 17.11 0.90 12.09
C ASN A 322 18.36 1.04 11.21
N LEU A 323 19.51 0.54 11.68
CA LEU A 323 20.81 0.76 11.04
C LEU A 323 21.00 -0.05 9.74
N PHE A 324 20.55 -1.30 9.72
CA PHE A 324 20.97 -2.26 8.70
C PHE A 324 19.84 -2.76 7.80
N VAL A 325 18.61 -2.94 8.32
CA VAL A 325 17.54 -3.67 7.61
C VAL A 325 16.54 -2.75 6.91
N GLN A 326 16.11 -1.66 7.54
CA GLN A 326 15.13 -0.73 6.97
C GLN A 326 15.78 0.25 5.99
N GLN A 327 14.98 0.73 5.03
CA GLN A 327 15.30 1.88 4.20
C GLN A 327 14.51 3.10 4.70
N HIS A 328 15.19 4.24 4.77
CA HIS A 328 14.66 5.48 5.32
C HIS A 328 14.67 6.59 4.27
N ASP A 329 13.76 7.54 4.41
CA ASP A 329 13.71 8.73 3.55
C ASP A 329 14.71 9.77 4.08
N VAL A 330 15.93 9.77 3.54
CA VAL A 330 17.05 10.60 4.00
C VAL A 330 17.02 11.97 3.31
N PRO A 331 17.05 13.10 4.04
CA PRO A 331 17.03 14.41 3.43
C PRO A 331 18.40 14.81 2.86
N LEU A 332 18.44 15.09 1.55
CA LEU A 332 19.60 15.56 0.79
C LEU A 332 19.51 17.06 0.47
N GLY A 333 18.85 17.84 1.32
CA GLY A 333 18.67 19.29 1.19
C GLY A 333 17.21 19.75 1.28
N PRO A 334 16.95 21.07 1.17
CA PRO A 334 15.61 21.65 1.24
C PRO A 334 14.61 20.98 0.27
N ASN A 335 13.57 20.36 0.82
CA ASN A 335 12.55 19.59 0.11
C ASN A 335 13.09 18.46 -0.80
N ARG A 336 14.31 17.95 -0.55
CA ARG A 336 14.89 16.79 -1.25
C ARG A 336 15.05 15.63 -0.27
N VAL A 337 14.38 14.52 -0.55
CA VAL A 337 14.58 13.23 0.16
C VAL A 337 14.93 12.15 -0.85
N GLU A 338 15.77 11.21 -0.43
CA GLU A 338 16.09 9.99 -1.18
C GLU A 338 15.93 8.79 -0.27
N ARG A 339 15.26 7.73 -0.76
CA ARG A 339 14.94 6.54 0.02
C ARG A 339 16.00 5.47 -0.19
N GLY A 340 16.66 5.04 0.88
CA GLY A 340 17.72 4.04 0.80
C GLY A 340 18.24 3.61 2.17
N TYR A 341 19.32 2.82 2.17
CA TYR A 341 20.03 2.47 3.40
C TYR A 341 21.00 3.59 3.80
N PHE A 342 21.18 3.82 5.11
CA PHE A 342 22.14 4.80 5.62
C PHE A 342 23.58 4.52 5.15
N THR A 343 24.37 5.57 4.94
CA THR A 343 25.78 5.49 4.54
C THR A 343 26.57 4.60 5.51
N PRO A 344 27.24 3.51 5.06
CA PRO A 344 27.89 2.56 5.97
C PRO A 344 29.12 3.13 6.69
N GLU A 345 29.08 3.13 8.03
CA GLU A 345 30.22 3.51 8.88
C GLU A 345 31.04 2.30 9.36
N GLU A 346 32.37 2.33 9.18
CA GLU A 346 33.25 1.27 9.69
C GLU A 346 33.24 1.17 11.23
N THR A 347 33.05 2.29 11.91
CA THR A 347 32.90 2.40 13.38
C THR A 347 31.72 1.59 13.90
N ILE A 348 30.55 1.73 13.26
CA ILE A 348 29.32 1.02 13.63
C ILE A 348 29.41 -0.47 13.27
N ALA A 349 29.99 -0.77 12.09
CA ALA A 349 30.25 -2.15 11.66
C ALA A 349 31.17 -2.92 12.64
N ASP A 350 32.33 -2.35 12.96
CA ASP A 350 33.31 -2.97 13.87
C ASP A 350 32.76 -3.07 15.30
N LEU A 351 31.90 -2.14 15.74
CA LEU A 351 31.19 -2.21 17.01
C LEU A 351 30.20 -3.39 17.05
N TRP A 352 29.37 -3.56 16.02
CA TRP A 352 28.44 -4.70 15.96
C TRP A 352 29.18 -6.04 15.85
N ASP A 353 30.16 -6.15 14.95
CA ASP A 353 30.96 -7.37 14.79
C ASP A 353 31.66 -7.76 16.11
N SER A 354 32.17 -6.78 16.86
CA SER A 354 32.77 -7.02 18.19
C SER A 354 31.73 -7.38 19.26
N ALA A 355 30.50 -6.87 19.16
CA ALA A 355 29.40 -7.22 20.06
C ALA A 355 28.97 -8.68 19.84
N ALA A 356 28.80 -9.11 18.58
CA ALA A 356 28.46 -10.47 18.21
C ALA A 356 29.56 -11.48 18.62
N GLN A 357 30.83 -11.07 18.51
CA GLN A 357 31.98 -11.88 18.92
C GLN A 357 32.24 -11.90 20.44
N GLY A 358 31.58 -11.02 21.23
CA GLY A 358 31.84 -10.89 22.67
C GLY A 358 33.21 -10.29 23.01
N THR A 359 33.81 -9.53 22.08
CA THR A 359 35.17 -8.98 22.18
C THR A 359 35.22 -7.51 22.58
N LEU A 360 34.07 -6.86 22.78
CA LEU A 360 33.99 -5.48 23.28
C LEU A 360 34.67 -5.34 24.65
N SER A 361 35.50 -4.31 24.81
CA SER A 361 35.94 -3.87 26.15
C SER A 361 34.77 -3.19 26.90
N PRO A 362 34.79 -3.10 28.24
CA PRO A 362 33.70 -2.46 28.99
C PRO A 362 33.37 -1.02 28.55
N ALA A 363 34.36 -0.27 28.05
CA ALA A 363 34.16 1.05 27.47
C ALA A 363 33.43 1.00 26.11
N ARG A 364 33.76 0.00 25.27
CA ARG A 364 33.07 -0.25 23.99
C ARG A 364 31.66 -0.82 24.19
N VAL A 365 31.40 -1.60 25.25
CA VAL A 365 30.03 -2.00 25.64
C VAL A 365 29.20 -0.77 26.02
N ALA A 366 29.75 0.15 26.80
CA ALA A 366 29.06 1.40 27.14
C ALA A 366 28.80 2.29 25.90
N GLU A 367 29.70 2.33 24.93
CA GLU A 367 29.52 3.00 23.64
C GLU A 367 28.40 2.35 22.82
N PHE A 368 28.45 1.02 22.65
CA PHE A 368 27.43 0.24 21.94
C PHE A 368 26.04 0.39 22.57
N ARG A 369 25.96 0.44 23.91
CA ARG A 369 24.71 0.72 24.64
C ARG A 369 24.16 2.11 24.35
N ASN A 370 25.01 3.14 24.20
CA ASN A 370 24.52 4.49 23.87
C ASN A 370 24.02 4.57 22.43
N LEU A 371 24.67 3.86 21.50
CA LEU A 371 24.21 3.69 20.12
C LEU A 371 22.87 2.95 20.09
N ALA A 372 22.74 1.78 20.72
CA ALA A 372 21.49 1.04 20.81
C ALA A 372 20.33 1.89 21.37
N ALA A 373 20.61 2.77 22.35
CA ALA A 373 19.62 3.70 22.88
C ALA A 373 19.25 4.85 21.93
N HIS A 374 20.19 5.30 21.09
CA HIS A 374 19.95 6.26 20.02
C HIS A 374 19.02 5.65 18.96
N GLU A 375 19.46 4.56 18.34
CA GLU A 375 18.79 3.88 17.23
C GLU A 375 17.37 3.41 17.57
N TYR A 376 17.17 2.87 18.78
CA TYR A 376 15.84 2.39 19.20
C TYR A 376 14.82 3.53 19.31
N VAL A 377 15.21 4.64 19.95
CA VAL A 377 14.31 5.80 20.13
C VAL A 377 14.11 6.53 18.80
N GLU A 378 15.13 6.64 17.96
CA GLU A 378 15.01 7.17 16.60
C GLU A 378 13.97 6.38 15.79
N ASN A 379 14.16 5.06 15.67
CA ASN A 379 13.24 4.16 14.97
C ASN A 379 11.80 4.29 15.51
N LYS A 380 11.62 4.30 16.83
CA LYS A 380 10.28 4.41 17.44
C LYS A 380 9.62 5.77 17.25
N LEU A 381 10.40 6.86 17.10
CA LEU A 381 9.87 8.16 16.70
C LEU A 381 9.51 8.20 15.20
N MET A 382 10.24 7.48 14.35
CA MET A 382 9.87 7.32 12.93
C MET A 382 8.60 6.48 12.74
N GLU A 383 8.46 5.36 13.47
CA GLU A 383 7.21 4.58 13.53
C GLU A 383 6.01 5.44 14.00
N ALA A 384 6.26 6.44 14.85
CA ALA A 384 5.25 7.39 15.31
C ALA A 384 4.97 8.56 14.33
N GLY A 385 5.60 8.56 13.16
CA GLY A 385 5.35 9.50 12.06
C GLY A 385 6.26 10.74 11.99
N LEU A 386 7.37 10.78 12.75
CA LEU A 386 8.41 11.80 12.52
C LEU A 386 9.27 11.41 11.31
N PRO A 387 9.79 12.38 10.52
CA PRO A 387 10.83 12.09 9.55
C PRO A 387 12.14 11.75 10.28
N TYR A 388 13.01 10.93 9.67
CA TYR A 388 14.37 10.65 10.17
C TYR A 388 15.11 11.93 10.61
N ARG A 389 15.21 12.86 9.65
CA ARG A 389 15.71 14.23 9.80
C ARG A 389 14.82 15.13 8.96
N SER A 390 14.65 16.39 9.35
CA SER A 390 13.76 17.29 8.64
C SER A 390 14.27 17.68 7.26
N ALA A 391 13.42 17.55 6.24
CA ALA A 391 13.64 18.07 4.89
C ALA A 391 13.13 19.53 4.72
N HIS A 392 12.55 20.14 5.76
CA HIS A 392 11.99 21.49 5.67
C HIS A 392 13.10 22.53 5.41
N PRO A 393 12.89 23.56 4.56
CA PRO A 393 13.96 24.52 4.22
C PRO A 393 14.59 25.24 5.40
N ALA A 394 13.89 25.40 6.54
CA ALA A 394 14.44 26.01 7.75
C ALA A 394 15.38 25.07 8.55
N ALA A 395 15.45 23.78 8.22
CA ALA A 395 16.42 22.83 8.76
C ALA A 395 17.76 22.84 7.98
N PHE A 396 17.97 23.84 7.12
CA PHE A 396 19.21 24.06 6.38
C PHE A 396 19.63 25.54 6.50
N ASP A 397 20.93 25.80 6.45
CA ASP A 397 21.47 27.16 6.43
C ASP A 397 21.60 27.74 5.00
N ALA A 398 22.34 28.84 4.86
CA ALA A 398 22.52 29.55 3.60
C ALA A 398 23.45 28.86 2.60
N ASP A 399 24.37 28.02 3.08
CA ASP A 399 25.29 27.23 2.25
C ASP A 399 24.68 25.86 1.90
N GLY A 400 23.63 25.45 2.62
CA GLY A 400 22.83 24.25 2.38
C GLY A 400 23.15 23.11 3.36
N ASP A 401 23.96 23.38 4.39
CA ASP A 401 24.27 22.43 5.45
C ASP A 401 23.09 22.30 6.42
N ARG A 402 22.91 21.09 6.98
CA ARG A 402 21.78 20.78 7.87
C ARG A 402 21.98 21.39 9.25
N ILE A 403 21.01 22.18 9.70
CA ILE A 403 20.93 22.73 11.05
C ILE A 403 19.77 22.09 11.84
N VAL A 404 19.95 21.94 13.15
CA VAL A 404 18.89 21.45 14.05
C VAL A 404 17.85 22.55 14.25
N HIS A 405 16.61 22.32 13.82
CA HIS A 405 15.54 23.32 13.88
C HIS A 405 14.43 22.97 14.88
N ARG A 406 14.20 23.85 15.86
CA ARG A 406 13.27 23.65 16.98
C ARG A 406 11.86 23.26 16.55
N ASP A 407 11.29 23.97 15.59
CA ASP A 407 9.89 23.78 15.17
C ASP A 407 9.73 22.66 14.11
N HIS A 408 10.84 22.07 13.66
CA HIS A 408 10.86 21.00 12.65
C HIS A 408 11.91 19.93 13.00
N PRO A 409 11.80 19.24 14.15
CA PRO A 409 12.72 18.18 14.53
C PRO A 409 12.46 16.90 13.71
N GLY A 410 13.53 16.18 13.35
CA GLY A 410 13.44 14.77 13.01
C GLY A 410 13.54 13.86 14.24
N ALA A 411 13.31 12.57 14.02
CA ALA A 411 13.54 11.52 15.02
C ALA A 411 14.98 11.52 15.53
N HIS A 412 15.95 11.69 14.62
CA HIS A 412 17.38 11.74 14.94
C HIS A 412 17.74 12.89 15.87
N ASP A 413 17.12 14.05 15.67
CA ASP A 413 17.40 15.28 16.40
C ASP A 413 16.87 15.23 17.85
N LEU A 414 16.04 14.24 18.16
CA LEU A 414 15.43 13.97 19.47
C LEU A 414 15.95 12.68 20.13
N ALA A 415 16.66 11.82 19.39
CA ALA A 415 17.16 10.55 19.88
C ALA A 415 18.30 10.75 20.92
N PRO A 416 18.45 9.85 21.92
CA PRO A 416 19.47 9.96 22.95
C PRO A 416 20.88 10.20 22.39
N HIS A 417 21.57 11.26 22.84
CA HIS A 417 22.84 11.67 22.24
C HIS A 417 23.97 10.69 22.55
N GLN A 418 24.33 9.83 21.59
CA GLN A 418 25.23 8.67 21.78
C GLN A 418 26.58 9.01 22.44
N TYR A 419 27.21 10.15 22.10
CA TYR A 419 28.49 10.57 22.70
C TYR A 419 28.37 11.35 24.03
N LYS A 420 27.18 11.45 24.65
CA LYS A 420 26.95 12.16 25.93
C LYS A 420 26.28 11.27 27.00
N PRO A 421 26.82 10.09 27.36
CA PRO A 421 26.18 9.12 28.27
C PRO A 421 25.77 9.65 29.65
N ARG A 422 26.41 10.73 30.15
CA ARG A 422 26.05 11.34 31.45
C ARG A 422 24.83 12.26 31.40
N ALA A 423 24.44 12.71 30.21
CA ALA A 423 23.31 13.61 29.99
C ALA A 423 22.77 13.46 28.55
N PRO A 424 22.32 12.26 28.13
CA PRO A 424 22.02 11.97 26.72
C PRO A 424 20.85 12.81 26.19
N LEU A 425 19.92 13.21 27.08
CA LEU A 425 18.77 14.06 26.77
C LEU A 425 19.02 15.55 27.09
N GLU A 426 20.25 16.02 27.31
CA GLU A 426 20.47 17.45 27.59
C GLU A 426 20.07 18.37 26.41
N HIS A 427 20.21 17.86 25.19
CA HIS A 427 19.87 18.58 23.96
C HIS A 427 18.36 18.88 23.83
N TRP A 428 17.50 18.14 24.54
CA TRP A 428 16.04 18.31 24.54
C TRP A 428 15.57 19.73 24.92
N ARG A 429 16.36 20.47 25.70
CA ARG A 429 16.09 21.88 26.03
C ARG A 429 15.99 22.79 24.79
N MET A 430 16.54 22.38 23.65
CA MET A 430 16.43 23.11 22.38
C MET A 430 15.00 23.03 21.76
N PHE A 431 14.22 22.04 22.19
CA PHE A 431 12.86 21.74 21.71
C PHE A 431 11.79 21.93 22.80
N ASP A 432 12.11 22.67 23.87
CA ASP A 432 11.29 22.80 25.09
C ASP A 432 10.96 21.47 25.80
N LEU A 433 11.68 20.40 25.46
CA LEU A 433 11.53 19.08 26.03
C LEU A 433 12.37 18.95 27.32
N ASP A 434 11.80 18.31 28.33
CA ASP A 434 12.48 18.03 29.61
C ASP A 434 12.69 16.51 29.79
N GLY A 435 13.95 16.09 29.62
CA GLY A 435 14.39 14.72 29.89
C GLY A 435 15.00 14.53 31.29
N SER A 436 15.01 15.55 32.16
CA SER A 436 15.76 15.53 33.43
C SER A 436 15.28 14.49 34.44
N GLY A 437 14.00 14.09 34.37
CA GLY A 437 13.42 13.01 35.18
C GLY A 437 13.70 11.60 34.65
N LEU A 438 14.00 11.43 33.35
CA LEU A 438 14.14 10.12 32.71
C LEU A 438 15.45 9.44 33.08
N ARG A 439 15.41 8.13 33.31
CA ARG A 439 16.57 7.27 33.58
C ARG A 439 16.48 6.05 32.68
N PHE A 440 17.59 5.63 32.08
CA PHE A 440 17.60 4.43 31.24
C PHE A 440 18.02 3.25 32.12
N ALA A 441 17.26 2.17 32.11
CA ALA A 441 17.64 0.90 32.73
C ALA A 441 18.99 0.40 32.18
N ASP A 442 19.73 -0.38 32.95
CA ASP A 442 21.05 -0.88 32.53
C ASP A 442 20.96 -1.69 31.22
N ASP A 443 19.89 -2.47 31.06
CA ASP A 443 19.53 -3.26 29.88
C ASP A 443 18.76 -2.49 28.78
N LEU A 444 18.49 -1.20 28.98
CA LEU A 444 17.67 -0.33 28.12
C LEU A 444 16.19 -0.73 27.97
N SER A 445 15.68 -1.68 28.77
CA SER A 445 14.31 -2.23 28.63
C SER A 445 13.17 -1.19 28.72
N ASN A 446 13.41 -0.01 29.32
CA ASN A 446 12.43 1.06 29.51
C ASN A 446 12.51 2.22 28.49
N LEU A 447 13.24 2.09 27.37
CA LEU A 447 13.36 3.18 26.38
C LEU A 447 12.04 3.65 25.78
N ASP A 448 10.99 2.82 25.81
CA ASP A 448 9.61 3.22 25.46
C ASP A 448 9.17 4.48 26.26
N GLU A 449 9.56 4.62 27.54
CA GLU A 449 9.27 5.81 28.37
C GLU A 449 9.87 7.11 27.79
N VAL A 450 11.00 7.00 27.07
CA VAL A 450 11.71 8.12 26.45
C VAL A 450 11.02 8.55 25.17
N VAL A 451 10.65 7.58 24.31
CA VAL A 451 9.84 7.81 23.10
C VAL A 451 8.53 8.52 23.50
N ASP A 452 7.86 7.97 24.50
CA ASP A 452 6.57 8.40 24.99
C ASP A 452 6.64 9.80 25.65
N ALA A 453 7.77 10.15 26.29
CA ALA A 453 8.04 11.50 26.79
C ALA A 453 8.29 12.53 25.66
N ALA A 454 9.03 12.16 24.61
CA ALA A 454 9.25 13.03 23.44
C ALA A 454 7.94 13.28 22.68
N LEU A 455 7.16 12.23 22.39
CA LEU A 455 5.86 12.33 21.71
C LEU A 455 4.82 13.12 22.52
N ARG A 456 4.78 12.96 23.86
CA ARG A 456 3.98 13.83 24.74
C ARG A 456 4.47 15.27 24.80
N GLY A 457 5.73 15.52 24.44
CA GLY A 457 6.33 16.84 24.43
C GLY A 457 6.00 17.64 23.18
N LEU A 458 6.04 16.99 22.02
CA LEU A 458 5.71 17.56 20.71
C LEU A 458 4.20 17.83 20.51
N ARG A 459 3.34 17.33 21.39
CA ARG A 459 1.87 17.45 21.35
C ARG A 459 1.30 18.42 22.40
N ARG A 460 2.12 19.37 22.89
CA ARG A 460 1.76 20.32 23.97
C ARG A 460 1.15 21.62 23.47
#